data_AF-A0A969Q6Z0-F1
#
_entry.id   AF-A0A969Q6Z0-F1
#
_cell.length_a   1.000
_cell.length_b   1.000
_cell.length_c   1.000
_cell.angle_alpha   90.00
_cell.angle_beta   90.00
_cell.angle_gamma   90.00
#
_symmetry.space_group_name_H-M   'P 1'
#
loop_
_entity.id
_entity.type
_entity.pdbx_description
1 polymer ?
#
loop_
_entity_poly.entity_id
_entity_poly.type
_entity_poly.pdbx_seq_one_letter_code
_entity_poly.pdbx_strand_id
1 'polypeptide(L)' 'FEIDGPAELIGENPYAIIGGQAALYVKARHEAGTVTIRAKADRLPDAEISLTLR' A
#
# COMPACT_ATOMS: atom_id res chain seq x y z
N PHE A 1 4.49 -4.20 -2.91
CA PHE A 1 3.85 -2.91 -2.61
C PHE A 1 4.91 -1.86 -2.38
N GLU A 2 4.68 -0.64 -2.83
CA GLU A 2 5.51 0.53 -2.52
C GLU A 2 4.61 1.57 -1.86
N ILE A 3 5.12 2.23 -0.81
CA ILE A 3 4.40 3.28 -0.08
C ILE A 3 5.30 4.51 -0.03
N ASP A 4 4.81 5.61 -0.57
CA ASP A 4 5.41 6.95 -0.45
C ASP A 4 4.55 7.83 0.45
N GLY A 5 5.18 8.72 1.20
CA GLY A 5 4.50 9.68 2.09
C GLY A 5 4.54 9.29 3.57
N PRO A 6 3.77 9.99 4.43
CA PRO A 6 3.89 9.87 5.89
C PRO A 6 3.14 8.64 6.44
N ALA A 7 3.47 7.45 5.94
CA ALA A 7 2.92 6.18 6.41
C ALA A 7 3.90 5.01 6.24
N GLU A 8 3.58 3.89 6.88
CA GLU A 8 4.37 2.65 6.82
C GLU A 8 3.46 1.46 6.57
N LEU A 9 3.96 0.47 5.81
CA LEU A 9 3.28 -0.82 5.64
C LEU A 9 3.35 -1.59 6.97
N ILE A 10 2.22 -2.10 7.43
CA ILE A 10 2.18 -3.13 8.47
C ILE A 10 2.07 -4.49 7.75
N GLY A 11 3.14 -5.28 7.81
CA GLY A 11 3.22 -6.60 7.21
C GLY A 11 4.48 -6.78 6.38
N GLU A 12 4.52 -7.86 5.60
CA GLU A 12 5.64 -8.22 4.75
C GLU A 12 5.37 -7.91 3.27
N ASN A 13 6.43 -7.59 2.55
CA ASN A 13 6.43 -7.45 1.10
C ASN A 13 7.72 -8.14 0.58
N PRO A 14 7.61 -9.19 -0.25
CA PRO A 14 6.43 -9.66 -1.00
C PRO A 14 5.34 -10.33 -0.14
N TYR A 15 4.09 -10.23 -0.59
CA TYR A 15 2.90 -10.76 0.08
C TYR A 15 2.19 -11.77 -0.82
N ALA A 16 1.81 -12.93 -0.27
CA ALA A 16 1.11 -13.96 -1.03
C ALA A 16 -0.35 -13.57 -1.32
N ILE A 17 -0.72 -13.62 -2.60
CA ILE A 17 -2.10 -13.39 -3.04
C ILE A 17 -2.86 -14.71 -2.99
N ILE A 18 -3.88 -14.80 -2.13
CA ILE A 18 -4.74 -15.98 -2.03
C ILE A 18 -6.08 -15.65 -2.70
N GLY A 19 -6.48 -16.45 -3.68
CA GLY A 19 -7.73 -16.22 -4.42
C GLY A 19 -7.73 -14.97 -5.31
N GLY A 20 -6.56 -14.49 -5.73
CA GLY A 20 -6.44 -13.29 -6.59
C GLY A 20 -6.61 -11.97 -5.84
N GLN A 21 -6.62 -11.99 -4.50
CA GLN A 21 -6.78 -10.80 -3.66
C GLN A 21 -5.74 -10.75 -2.54
N ALA A 22 -5.45 -9.54 -2.08
CA ALA A 22 -4.64 -9.27 -0.91
C ALA A 22 -5.21 -8.06 -0.17
N ALA A 23 -5.02 -8.03 1.15
CA ALA A 23 -5.34 -6.89 1.99
C ALA A 23 -4.08 -6.50 2.77
N LEU A 24 -3.92 -5.20 3.01
CA LEU A 24 -2.77 -4.64 3.71
C LEU A 24 -3.26 -3.63 4.74
N TYR A 25 -2.52 -3.53 5.85
CA TYR A 25 -2.70 -2.47 6.83
C TYR A 25 -1.60 -1.44 6.62
N VAL A 26 -1.97 -0.16 6.73
CA VAL A 26 -1.04 0.97 6.63
C VAL A 26 -1.17 1.78 7.91
N LYS A 27 -0.02 2.08 8.52
CA LYS A 27 0.05 2.92 9.71
C LYS A 27 0.38 4.35 9.29
N ALA A 28 -0.51 5.29 9.60
CA ALA A 28 -0.20 6.71 9.48
C ALA A 28 0.91 7.12 10.46
N ARG A 29 1.81 8.00 10.03
CA ARG A 29 2.73 8.73 10.91
C ARG A 29 2.04 9.97 11.48
N HIS A 30 2.75 10.74 12.31
CA HIS A 30 2.19 11.95 12.94
C HIS A 30 2.07 13.15 11.98
N GLU A 31 2.72 13.08 10.82
CA GLU A 31 2.71 14.14 9.83
C GLU A 31 1.47 14.01 8.93
N ALA A 32 0.75 15.12 8.74
CA ALA A 32 -0.27 15.21 7.71
C ALA A 32 0.37 15.15 6.31
N GLY A 33 -0.39 14.70 5.31
CA GLY A 33 0.10 14.62 3.95
C GLY A 33 -0.62 13.60 3.08
N THR A 34 -0.14 13.44 1.86
CA THR A 34 -0.65 12.42 0.93
C THR A 34 0.23 11.18 1.00
N VAL A 35 -0.41 10.03 1.15
CA VAL A 35 0.24 8.72 1.05
C VAL A 35 -0.16 8.10 -0.29
N THR A 36 0.82 7.68 -1.09
CA THR A 36 0.59 6.98 -2.35
C THR A 36 1.01 5.52 -2.19
N ILE A 37 0.12 4.59 -2.52
CA ILE A 37 0.35 3.15 -2.43
C ILE A 37 0.31 2.57 -3.83
N ARG A 38 1.36 1.85 -4.23
CA ARG A 38 1.45 1.13 -5.50
C ARG A 38 1.52 -0.38 -5.28
N ALA A 39 0.71 -1.13 -6.03
CA ALA A 39 0.69 -2.58 -6.02
C ALA A 39 1.07 -3.11 -7.40
N LYS A 40 1.94 -4.12 -7.41
CA LYS A 40 2.35 -4.87 -8.60
C LYS A 40 2.31 -6.35 -8.28
N ALA A 41 1.78 -7.13 -9.21
CA ALA A 41 1.73 -8.59 -9.11
C ALA A 41 1.71 -9.20 -10.52
N ASP A 42 2.35 -10.34 -10.68
CA ASP A 42 2.39 -11.03 -11.97
C ASP A 42 0.98 -11.32 -12.48
N ARG A 43 0.73 -10.98 -13.75
CA ARG A 43 -0.54 -11.21 -14.47
C ARG A 43 -1.73 -10.42 -13.94
N LEU A 44 -1.51 -9.43 -13.07
CA LEU A 44 -2.51 -8.43 -12.70
C LEU A 44 -2.04 -7.04 -13.17
N PRO A 45 -2.96 -6.14 -13.56
CA PRO A 45 -2.59 -4.76 -13.83
C PRO A 45 -1.99 -4.09 -12.58
N ASP A 46 -1.02 -3.21 -12.80
CA ASP A 46 -0.53 -2.32 -11.75
C ASP A 46 -1.70 -1.48 -11.20
N ALA A 47 -1.70 -1.24 -9.89
CA ALA A 47 -2.71 -0.44 -9.23
C ALA A 47 -2.07 0.62 -8.34
N GLU A 48 -2.67 1.81 -8.31
CA GLU A 48 -2.23 2.92 -7.48
C GLU A 48 -3.44 3.56 -6.78
N ILE A 49 -3.27 3.94 -5.53
CA ILE A 49 -4.24 4.73 -4.77
C ILE A 49 -3.53 5.79 -3.93
N SER A 50 -4.18 6.93 -3.75
CA SER A 50 -3.71 8.00 -2.86
C SER A 50 -4.69 8.23 -1.70
N LEU A 51 -4.14 8.41 -0.51
CA LEU A 51 -4.86 8.66 0.75
C LEU A 51 -4.44 10.03 1.29
N THR A 52 -5.38 10.86 1.72
CA THR A 52 -5.07 12.12 2.43
C THR A 52 -5.15 11.90 3.93
N LEU A 53 -4.03 12.11 4.62
CA LEU A 53 -3.94 12.18 6.08
C LEU A 53 -4.07 13.64 6.52
N ARG A 54 -4.98 13.91 7.46
CA ARG A 54 -5.29 15.25 7.99
C ARG A 54 -4.94 15.33 9.46
#